data_AF-A0A7J5WPS8-F1
#
_entry.id   AF-A0A7J5WPS8-F1
#
_cell.length_a   1.000
_cell.length_b   1.000
_cell.length_c   1.000
_cell.angle_alpha   90.00
_cell.angle_beta   90.00
_cell.angle_gamma   90.00
#
_symmetry.space_group_name_H-M   'P 1'
#
loop_
_entity.id
_entity.type
_entity.pdbx_description
1 polymer ?
#
loop_
_entity_poly.entity_id
_entity_poly.type
_entity_poly.pdbx_seq_one_letter_code
_entity_poly.pdbx_strand_id
1 'polypeptide(L)'
;MVNAIIAELEAAVPGLPAYNKTNKTQATKEAAWALLAKCYLNKAVYKADPKSPAGPYTFAAADMNKVIEYCNNIQANTLLQVSANYWDNFKWDNASKSSENIFVRQAGSDPRSGNGAGLRWHTSQSWHYNQTPSSWNGFVALSDFYDSFDGNDARRSDTIPGYTNLVGATAGLLVGQARGPLNGTIGGTVGNLKDRSGNPLIFTRNASIFFNGEASGIRINKFVLDPGTINDGAWGSQNEFPFLRFSDVRLMEAEAVLRGGTSSETPLAIVNDIRSKRRTSALTAITLPVLLAERARELYLEGHRRTDMVRFGVFNDPVQERAVKSDAYKVVYSIPTESLASNPNLKQNFGY
;
A
#
# COMPACT_ATOMS: atom_id res chain seq x y z
N MET A 1 8.97 -21.62 -12.08
CA MET A 1 8.97 -20.17 -12.40
C MET A 1 9.73 -19.33 -11.36
N VAL A 2 9.37 -19.30 -10.08
CA VAL A 2 10.04 -18.43 -9.08
C VAL A 2 11.57 -18.59 -9.00
N ASN A 3 12.10 -19.82 -9.07
CA ASN A 3 13.55 -20.05 -9.03
C ASN A 3 14.28 -19.41 -10.23
N ALA A 4 13.65 -19.38 -11.41
CA ALA A 4 14.24 -18.74 -12.60
C ALA A 4 14.28 -17.21 -12.42
N ILE A 5 13.19 -16.62 -11.90
CA ILE A 5 13.14 -15.19 -11.58
C ILE A 5 14.22 -14.82 -10.56
N ILE A 6 14.39 -15.64 -9.51
CA ILE A 6 15.44 -15.43 -8.50
C ILE A 6 16.83 -15.48 -9.15
N ALA A 7 17.11 -16.50 -9.95
CA ALA A 7 18.40 -16.66 -10.61
C ALA A 7 18.71 -15.50 -11.57
N GLU A 8 17.73 -15.03 -12.35
CA GLU A 8 17.89 -13.88 -13.24
C GLU A 8 18.17 -12.59 -12.45
N LEU A 9 17.45 -12.35 -11.36
CA LEU A 9 17.67 -11.18 -10.51
C LEU A 9 19.04 -11.22 -9.84
N GLU A 10 19.45 -12.37 -9.30
CA GLU A 10 20.78 -12.55 -8.69
C GLU A 10 21.91 -12.32 -9.71
N ALA A 11 21.73 -12.78 -10.96
CA ALA A 11 22.68 -12.54 -12.04
C ALA A 11 22.72 -11.07 -12.52
N ALA A 12 21.59 -10.35 -12.44
CA ALA A 12 21.50 -8.95 -12.85
C ALA A 12 22.10 -7.98 -11.82
N VAL A 13 21.98 -8.26 -10.52
CA VAL A 13 22.41 -7.38 -9.41
C VAL A 13 23.81 -6.76 -9.59
N PRO A 14 24.86 -7.51 -9.98
CA PRO A 14 26.20 -6.94 -10.13
C PRO A 14 26.29 -5.81 -11.18
N GLY A 15 25.43 -5.86 -12.21
CA GLY A 15 25.40 -4.87 -13.30
C GLY A 15 24.51 -3.65 -13.03
N LEU A 16 23.74 -3.64 -11.95
CA LEU A 16 22.85 -2.51 -11.63
C LEU A 16 23.59 -1.39 -10.88
N PRO A 17 23.20 -0.12 -11.08
CA PRO A 17 23.74 0.98 -10.28
C PRO A 17 23.28 0.89 -8.82
N ALA A 18 24.09 1.39 -7.90
CA ALA A 18 23.65 1.60 -6.51
C ALA A 18 22.62 2.73 -6.44
N TYR A 19 21.66 2.62 -5.53
CA TYR A 19 20.67 3.65 -5.27
C TYR A 19 21.34 4.93 -4.75
N ASN A 20 20.94 6.07 -5.32
CA ASN A 20 21.45 7.39 -4.96
C ASN A 20 20.36 8.46 -4.84
N LYS A 21 19.10 8.05 -4.61
CA LYS A 21 17.89 8.89 -4.53
C LYS A 21 17.42 9.53 -5.85
N THR A 22 18.33 9.91 -6.75
CA THR A 22 17.97 10.49 -8.05
C THR A 22 17.59 9.40 -9.06
N ASN A 23 18.16 8.20 -8.95
CA ASN A 23 17.90 7.06 -9.83
C ASN A 23 16.77 6.11 -9.37
N LYS A 24 15.91 6.53 -8.43
CA LYS A 24 14.80 5.72 -7.89
C LYS A 24 13.71 5.32 -8.92
N THR A 25 13.78 5.84 -10.13
CA THR A 25 12.89 5.49 -11.26
C THR A 25 13.52 4.42 -12.17
N GLN A 26 14.74 4.00 -11.86
CA GLN A 26 15.51 2.97 -12.57
C GLN A 26 15.69 1.74 -11.69
N ALA A 27 16.02 0.60 -12.30
CA ALA A 27 16.41 -0.59 -11.56
C ALA A 27 17.77 -0.36 -10.88
N THR A 28 17.79 -0.30 -9.56
CA THR A 28 19.00 -0.22 -8.73
C THR A 28 19.28 -1.55 -8.05
N LYS A 29 20.48 -1.71 -7.48
CA LYS A 29 20.81 -2.89 -6.64
C LYS A 29 19.80 -3.09 -5.52
N GLU A 30 19.41 -2.02 -4.85
CA GLU A 30 18.45 -2.02 -3.74
C GLU A 30 17.04 -2.38 -4.20
N ALA A 31 16.62 -1.92 -5.38
CA ALA A 31 15.35 -2.34 -5.97
C ALA A 31 15.34 -3.84 -6.32
N ALA A 32 16.44 -4.36 -6.88
CA ALA A 32 16.60 -5.77 -7.17
C ALA A 32 16.64 -6.63 -5.90
N TRP A 33 17.37 -6.22 -4.87
CA TRP A 33 17.39 -6.88 -3.57
C TRP A 33 16.01 -6.86 -2.89
N ALA A 34 15.26 -5.77 -2.98
CA ALA A 34 13.91 -5.70 -2.42
C ALA A 34 12.96 -6.66 -3.14
N LEU A 35 13.08 -6.79 -4.47
CA LEU A 35 12.32 -7.79 -5.23
C LEU A 35 12.76 -9.22 -4.90
N LEU A 36 14.06 -9.48 -4.78
CA LEU A 36 14.59 -10.77 -4.34
C LEU A 36 14.07 -11.17 -2.96
N ALA A 37 14.09 -10.25 -1.98
CA ALA A 37 13.51 -10.45 -0.66
C ALA A 37 12.03 -10.84 -0.76
N LYS A 38 11.23 -10.15 -1.58
CA LYS A 38 9.83 -10.52 -1.85
C LYS A 38 9.69 -11.91 -2.46
N CYS A 39 10.54 -12.26 -3.43
CA CYS A 39 10.53 -13.57 -4.09
C CYS A 39 10.84 -14.70 -3.10
N TYR A 40 11.89 -14.57 -2.28
CA TYR A 40 12.25 -15.55 -1.27
C TYR A 40 11.19 -15.65 -0.16
N LEU A 41 10.65 -14.52 0.31
CA LEU A 41 9.62 -14.50 1.36
C LEU A 41 8.33 -15.22 0.91
N ASN A 42 7.97 -15.12 -0.38
CA ASN A 42 6.79 -15.76 -0.94
C ASN A 42 7.08 -17.10 -1.64
N LYS A 43 8.33 -17.59 -1.62
CA LYS A 43 8.75 -18.77 -2.38
C LYS A 43 7.96 -20.03 -2.00
N ALA A 44 7.64 -20.21 -0.72
CA ALA A 44 6.80 -21.31 -0.25
C ALA A 44 5.38 -21.26 -0.84
N VAL A 45 4.82 -20.06 -1.02
CA VAL A 45 3.51 -19.84 -1.64
C VAL A 45 3.56 -20.17 -3.13
N TYR A 46 4.57 -19.67 -3.84
CA TYR A 46 4.72 -19.90 -5.27
C TYR A 46 5.07 -21.34 -5.65
N LYS A 47 5.57 -22.12 -4.68
CA LYS A 47 5.86 -23.55 -4.82
C LYS A 47 4.79 -24.45 -4.19
N ALA A 48 3.70 -23.87 -3.67
CA ALA A 48 2.60 -24.66 -3.13
C ALA A 48 2.04 -25.59 -4.22
N ASP A 49 1.48 -26.72 -3.79
CA ASP A 49 0.78 -27.64 -4.70
C ASP A 49 -0.32 -26.86 -5.45
N PRO A 50 -0.31 -26.85 -6.79
CA PRO A 50 -1.35 -26.19 -7.59
C PRO A 50 -2.78 -26.66 -7.26
N LYS A 51 -2.95 -27.86 -6.69
CA LYS A 51 -4.25 -28.39 -6.22
C LYS A 51 -4.62 -27.93 -4.80
N SER A 52 -3.67 -27.39 -4.05
CA SER A 52 -3.86 -26.86 -2.69
C SER A 52 -3.21 -25.46 -2.55
N PRO A 53 -3.63 -24.46 -3.35
CA PRO A 53 -2.89 -23.21 -3.49
C PRO A 53 -2.95 -22.30 -2.26
N ALA A 54 -3.89 -22.52 -1.33
CA ALA A 54 -4.04 -21.74 -0.09
C ALA A 54 -3.12 -22.21 1.05
N GLY A 55 -2.24 -23.18 0.80
CA GLY A 55 -1.36 -23.77 1.80
C GLY A 55 -1.91 -25.07 2.42
N PRO A 56 -1.35 -25.53 3.55
CA PRO A 56 -0.38 -24.84 4.40
C PRO A 56 0.97 -24.59 3.71
N TYR A 57 1.64 -23.51 4.10
CA TYR A 57 2.96 -23.15 3.58
C TYR A 57 4.04 -23.46 4.60
N THR A 58 5.06 -24.19 4.19
CA THR A 58 6.27 -24.44 5.00
C THR A 58 7.38 -23.53 4.50
N PHE A 59 7.81 -22.60 5.35
CA PHE A 59 8.89 -21.65 5.03
C PHE A 59 10.23 -22.24 5.46
N ALA A 60 11.17 -22.35 4.54
CA ALA A 60 12.51 -22.83 4.85
C ALA A 60 13.33 -21.73 5.52
N ALA A 61 14.01 -22.05 6.63
CA ALA A 61 14.90 -21.11 7.31
C ALA A 61 15.99 -20.55 6.38
N ALA A 62 16.49 -21.36 5.44
CA ALA A 62 17.45 -20.92 4.43
C ALA A 62 16.88 -19.81 3.52
N ASP A 63 15.62 -19.93 3.09
CA ASP A 63 14.96 -18.88 2.29
C ASP A 63 14.73 -17.62 3.13
N MET A 64 14.37 -17.75 4.42
CA MET A 64 14.23 -16.60 5.32
C MET A 64 15.56 -15.89 5.58
N ASN A 65 16.66 -16.63 5.69
CA ASN A 65 18.00 -16.05 5.78
C ASN A 65 18.38 -15.26 4.51
N LYS A 66 17.96 -15.70 3.32
CA LYS A 66 18.12 -14.91 2.09
C LYS A 66 17.30 -13.62 2.12
N VAL A 67 16.07 -13.65 2.66
CA VAL A 67 15.26 -12.43 2.86
C VAL A 67 16.02 -11.44 3.74
N ILE A 68 16.54 -11.90 4.88
CA ILE A 68 17.30 -11.08 5.84
C ILE A 68 18.58 -10.54 5.20
N GLU A 69 19.33 -11.36 4.47
CA GLU A 69 20.53 -10.94 3.73
C GLU A 69 20.24 -9.76 2.79
N TYR A 70 19.20 -9.86 1.96
CA TYR A 70 18.83 -8.77 1.05
C TYR A 70 18.29 -7.55 1.78
N CYS A 71 17.54 -7.74 2.87
CA CYS A 71 17.12 -6.62 3.72
C CYS A 71 18.31 -5.89 4.31
N ASN A 72 19.35 -6.60 4.77
CA ASN A 72 20.57 -6.01 5.32
C ASN A 72 21.40 -5.28 4.24
N ASN A 73 21.48 -5.83 3.02
CA ASN A 73 22.15 -5.16 1.91
C ASN A 73 21.50 -3.81 1.57
N ILE A 74 20.16 -3.72 1.63
CA ILE A 74 19.43 -2.46 1.42
C ILE A 74 19.69 -1.49 2.57
N GLN A 75 19.68 -1.97 3.82
CA GLN A 75 19.91 -1.16 5.02
C GLN A 75 21.33 -0.59 5.12
N ALA A 76 22.30 -1.25 4.50
CA ALA A 76 23.67 -0.72 4.41
C ALA A 76 23.73 0.60 3.63
N ASN A 77 22.73 0.90 2.79
CA ASN A 77 22.61 2.19 2.12
C ASN A 77 21.99 3.24 3.06
N THR A 78 22.84 4.11 3.61
CA THR A 78 22.46 5.17 4.57
C THR A 78 21.47 6.21 4.01
N LEU A 79 21.26 6.25 2.69
CA LEU A 79 20.25 7.13 2.06
C LEU A 79 18.81 6.61 2.25
N LEU A 80 18.64 5.35 2.64
CA LEU A 80 17.34 4.70 2.86
C LEU A 80 17.06 4.56 4.34
N GLN A 81 15.99 5.20 4.81
CA GLN A 81 15.61 5.22 6.22
C GLN A 81 14.09 5.31 6.33
N VAL A 82 13.53 4.73 7.41
CA VAL A 82 12.10 4.89 7.72
C VAL A 82 11.82 6.37 7.94
N SER A 83 10.94 6.96 7.13
CA SER A 83 10.65 8.38 7.16
C SER A 83 10.12 8.77 8.53
N ALA A 84 10.65 9.87 9.09
CA ALA A 84 10.16 10.43 10.34
C ALA A 84 8.71 10.90 10.21
N ASN A 85 8.33 11.42 9.04
CA ASN A 85 6.96 11.74 8.69
C ASN A 85 6.45 10.76 7.62
N TYR A 86 5.42 9.98 7.97
CA TYR A 86 4.81 9.01 7.06
C TYR A 86 4.36 9.62 5.72
N TRP A 87 3.83 10.84 5.78
CA TRP A 87 3.22 11.50 4.62
C TRP A 87 4.23 12.03 3.61
N ASP A 88 5.51 12.15 3.97
CA ASP A 88 6.57 12.50 3.02
C ASP A 88 6.77 11.44 1.94
N ASN A 89 6.24 10.24 2.13
CA ASN A 89 6.23 9.18 1.13
C ASN A 89 5.10 9.32 0.10
N PHE A 90 4.04 10.08 0.41
CA PHE A 90 2.79 10.08 -0.37
C PHE A 90 2.27 11.45 -0.75
N LYS A 91 2.99 12.53 -0.41
CA LYS A 91 2.72 13.91 -0.85
C LYS A 91 3.28 14.17 -2.25
N TRP A 92 2.87 15.28 -2.84
CA TRP A 92 3.31 15.75 -4.15
C TRP A 92 4.81 16.02 -4.25
N ASP A 93 5.49 16.24 -3.12
CA ASP A 93 6.92 16.49 -3.03
C ASP A 93 7.74 15.24 -2.62
N ASN A 94 7.12 14.06 -2.62
CA ASN A 94 7.74 12.81 -2.17
C ASN A 94 9.00 12.42 -2.94
N ALA A 95 9.16 12.90 -4.19
CA ALA A 95 10.36 12.72 -4.98
C ALA A 95 11.63 13.25 -4.28
N SER A 96 11.49 14.31 -3.47
CA SER A 96 12.58 14.96 -2.74
C SER A 96 12.54 14.66 -1.24
N LYS A 97 11.34 14.52 -0.67
CA LYS A 97 11.14 14.40 0.79
C LYS A 97 11.23 12.97 1.31
N SER A 98 10.80 11.97 0.54
CA SER A 98 10.85 10.59 1.02
C SER A 98 12.30 10.14 1.26
N SER A 99 12.54 9.52 2.41
CA SER A 99 13.74 8.73 2.69
C SER A 99 13.53 7.23 2.48
N GLU A 100 12.32 6.81 2.11
CA GLU A 100 11.96 5.39 2.00
C GLU A 100 11.86 4.89 0.55
N ASN A 101 11.59 5.76 -0.42
CA ASN A 101 11.29 5.37 -1.79
C ASN A 101 12.50 4.72 -2.49
N ILE A 102 12.44 3.40 -2.68
CA ILE A 102 13.50 2.58 -3.32
C ILE A 102 13.28 2.53 -4.83
N PHE A 103 12.05 2.22 -5.24
CA PHE A 103 11.66 2.13 -6.64
C PHE A 103 10.26 2.72 -6.85
N VAL A 104 10.16 3.69 -7.74
CA VAL A 104 8.93 4.47 -7.93
C VAL A 104 8.55 4.61 -9.39
N ARG A 105 7.26 4.79 -9.65
CA ARG A 105 6.82 5.40 -10.90
C ARG A 105 6.98 6.92 -10.79
N GLN A 106 7.78 7.49 -11.69
CA GLN A 106 7.98 8.94 -11.77
C GLN A 106 6.66 9.67 -12.06
N ALA A 107 6.51 10.87 -11.50
CA ALA A 107 5.44 11.77 -11.87
C ALA A 107 5.61 12.30 -13.30
N GLY A 108 4.50 12.45 -14.03
CA GLY A 108 4.49 13.08 -15.37
C GLY A 108 5.26 12.34 -16.48
N SER A 109 5.86 11.18 -16.23
CA SER A 109 6.74 10.50 -17.19
C SER A 109 6.03 9.61 -18.21
N ASP A 110 4.70 9.45 -18.14
CA ASP A 110 3.95 8.65 -19.12
C ASP A 110 3.29 9.55 -20.17
N PRO A 111 3.74 9.53 -21.44
CA PRO A 111 3.09 10.25 -22.54
C PRO A 111 1.66 9.78 -22.83
N ARG A 112 1.17 8.69 -22.21
CA ARG A 112 -0.23 8.23 -22.21
C ARG A 112 -1.07 8.81 -21.07
N SER A 113 -0.62 9.93 -20.49
CA SER A 113 -1.21 10.65 -19.35
C SER A 113 -2.71 10.97 -19.48
N GLY A 114 -3.29 10.91 -20.69
CA GLY A 114 -4.72 11.07 -20.94
C GLY A 114 -5.63 9.98 -20.35
N ASN A 115 -5.11 8.78 -20.02
CA ASN A 115 -5.94 7.60 -19.69
C ASN A 115 -5.75 7.05 -18.26
N GLY A 116 -5.44 7.91 -17.28
CA GLY A 116 -5.30 7.48 -15.88
C GLY A 116 -3.95 6.84 -15.54
N ALA A 117 -2.94 7.01 -16.40
CA ALA A 117 -1.57 6.53 -16.19
C ALA A 117 -0.79 7.26 -15.07
N GLY A 118 -1.34 8.37 -14.52
CA GLY A 118 -0.81 9.05 -13.34
C GLY A 118 -1.30 8.46 -12.01
N LEU A 119 -0.97 9.10 -10.88
CA LEU A 119 -1.56 8.73 -9.56
C LEU A 119 -3.03 9.13 -9.38
N ARG A 120 -3.71 9.59 -10.45
CA ARG A 120 -5.10 10.06 -10.42
C ARG A 120 -6.03 9.10 -9.68
N TRP A 121 -5.96 7.79 -9.96
CA TRP A 121 -6.76 6.80 -9.23
C TRP A 121 -6.56 6.90 -7.72
N HIS A 122 -5.32 6.94 -7.26
CA HIS A 122 -4.99 6.98 -5.83
C HIS A 122 -5.35 8.31 -5.18
N THR A 123 -5.25 9.42 -5.91
CA THR A 123 -5.50 10.77 -5.40
C THR A 123 -6.96 11.20 -5.51
N SER A 124 -7.74 10.61 -6.44
CA SER A 124 -9.10 11.07 -6.76
C SER A 124 -10.19 10.08 -6.33
N GLN A 125 -9.90 8.79 -6.19
CA GLN A 125 -10.93 7.75 -6.08
C GLN A 125 -11.97 7.97 -4.98
N SER A 126 -11.60 8.54 -3.84
CA SER A 126 -12.48 8.65 -2.68
C SER A 126 -13.07 10.05 -2.50
N TRP A 127 -12.74 11.02 -3.36
CA TRP A 127 -13.26 12.39 -3.25
C TRP A 127 -14.73 12.45 -3.66
N HIS A 128 -15.54 13.09 -2.83
CA HIS A 128 -16.97 13.31 -3.07
C HIS A 128 -17.21 14.37 -4.15
N TYR A 129 -18.38 14.34 -4.79
CA TYR A 129 -18.77 15.30 -5.83
C TYR A 129 -18.76 16.76 -5.37
N ASN A 130 -19.03 16.98 -4.08
CA ASN A 130 -19.09 18.29 -3.43
C ASN A 130 -17.81 18.65 -2.66
N GLN A 131 -16.77 17.82 -2.72
CA GLN A 131 -15.44 18.25 -2.31
C GLN A 131 -14.75 18.96 -3.47
N THR A 132 -13.73 19.76 -3.15
CA THR A 132 -12.87 20.40 -4.15
C THR A 132 -11.49 19.79 -4.05
N PRO A 133 -10.97 19.19 -5.14
CA PRO A 133 -11.63 18.93 -6.41
C PRO A 133 -12.70 17.83 -6.30
N SER A 134 -13.71 17.89 -7.19
CA SER A 134 -14.84 16.95 -7.25
C SER A 134 -14.44 15.66 -7.96
N SER A 135 -14.77 14.48 -7.41
CA SER A 135 -14.38 13.19 -8.04
C SER A 135 -15.43 12.10 -7.98
N TRP A 136 -15.00 10.86 -8.19
CA TRP A 136 -15.82 9.68 -8.43
C TRP A 136 -16.64 9.21 -7.22
N ASN A 137 -16.29 9.65 -6.01
CA ASN A 137 -16.91 9.20 -4.76
C ASN A 137 -16.93 7.66 -4.64
N GLY A 138 -15.83 7.03 -5.04
CA GLY A 138 -15.69 5.59 -5.24
C GLY A 138 -15.21 4.84 -4.00
N PHE A 139 -14.00 4.29 -4.07
CA PHE A 139 -13.51 3.32 -3.09
C PHE A 139 -13.49 3.86 -1.65
N VAL A 140 -13.86 2.98 -0.72
CA VAL A 140 -13.92 3.26 0.71
C VAL A 140 -13.18 2.19 1.51
N ALA A 141 -12.71 2.56 2.70
CA ALA A 141 -12.20 1.61 3.67
C ALA A 141 -13.35 1.00 4.48
N LEU A 142 -13.18 -0.26 4.87
CA LEU A 142 -14.05 -0.95 5.82
C LEU A 142 -13.76 -0.47 7.24
N SER A 143 -14.78 -0.51 8.09
CA SER A 143 -14.70 0.01 9.47
C SER A 143 -13.78 -0.83 10.36
N ASP A 144 -13.68 -2.13 10.11
CA ASP A 144 -12.76 -3.02 10.82
C ASP A 144 -11.28 -2.60 10.63
N PHE A 145 -10.93 -2.20 9.41
CA PHE A 145 -9.60 -1.68 9.11
C PHE A 145 -9.37 -0.33 9.78
N TYR A 146 -10.35 0.57 9.74
CA TYR A 146 -10.26 1.88 10.42
C TYR A 146 -10.07 1.74 11.94
N ASP A 147 -10.77 0.80 12.56
CA ASP A 147 -10.68 0.55 14.00
C ASP A 147 -9.38 -0.15 14.41
N SER A 148 -8.66 -0.72 13.45
CA SER A 148 -7.36 -1.36 13.71
C SER A 148 -6.24 -0.36 14.03
N PHE A 149 -6.48 0.94 13.86
CA PHE A 149 -5.52 2.00 14.13
C PHE A 149 -5.72 2.60 15.53
N ASP A 150 -4.61 2.86 16.23
CA ASP A 150 -4.63 3.65 17.46
C ASP A 150 -5.18 5.06 17.19
N GLY A 151 -5.75 5.71 18.21
CA GLY A 151 -6.34 7.05 18.09
C GLY A 151 -5.39 8.12 17.56
N ASN A 152 -4.11 8.05 17.92
CA ASN A 152 -3.07 9.01 17.55
C ASN A 152 -2.23 8.56 16.34
N ASP A 153 -2.53 7.42 15.73
CA ASP A 153 -1.75 6.88 14.61
C ASP A 153 -1.80 7.85 13.42
N ALA A 154 -0.63 8.39 13.06
CA ALA A 154 -0.46 9.36 11.98
C ALA A 154 -0.97 8.85 10.64
N ARG A 155 -1.02 7.54 10.43
CA ARG A 155 -1.47 6.88 9.19
C ARG A 155 -2.99 6.85 9.09
N ARG A 156 -3.69 6.91 10.23
CA ARG A 156 -5.15 6.99 10.31
C ARG A 156 -5.64 8.37 9.94
N SER A 157 -5.06 9.41 10.52
CA SER A 157 -5.35 10.79 10.15
C SER A 157 -4.24 11.75 10.54
N ASP A 158 -3.94 12.70 9.65
CA ASP A 158 -2.99 13.78 9.98
C ASP A 158 -3.33 15.10 9.27
N THR A 159 -2.96 16.20 9.93
CA THR A 159 -3.03 17.53 9.34
C THR A 159 -1.73 17.79 8.59
N ILE A 160 -1.83 18.08 7.30
CA ILE A 160 -0.66 18.38 6.47
C ILE A 160 -0.54 19.91 6.31
N PRO A 161 0.55 20.52 6.80
CA PRO A 161 0.79 21.95 6.62
C PRO A 161 0.78 22.35 5.15
N GLY A 162 0.09 23.44 4.83
CA GLY A 162 -0.05 23.93 3.46
C GLY A 162 -1.04 23.12 2.61
N TYR A 163 -1.68 22.08 3.13
CA TYR A 163 -2.68 21.27 2.42
C TYR A 163 -4.02 21.26 3.16
N THR A 164 -4.06 20.77 4.41
CA THR A 164 -5.32 20.58 5.13
C THR A 164 -6.05 21.89 5.39
N ASN A 165 -5.31 22.99 5.61
CA ASN A 165 -5.88 24.32 5.77
C ASN A 165 -6.46 24.90 4.47
N LEU A 166 -6.02 24.44 3.30
CA LEU A 166 -6.49 24.93 1.99
C LEU A 166 -7.62 24.07 1.43
N VAL A 167 -7.57 22.76 1.70
CA VAL A 167 -8.48 21.76 1.14
C VAL A 167 -9.55 21.30 2.13
N GLY A 168 -9.31 21.46 3.44
CA GLY A 168 -10.23 21.07 4.51
C GLY A 168 -10.20 19.60 4.92
N ALA A 169 -9.67 18.72 4.07
CA ALA A 169 -9.47 17.30 4.39
C ALA A 169 -8.10 17.04 5.05
N THR A 170 -8.07 16.12 6.01
CA THR A 170 -6.82 15.55 6.53
C THR A 170 -6.25 14.49 5.57
N ALA A 171 -4.99 14.13 5.72
CA ALA A 171 -4.47 12.91 5.11
C ALA A 171 -4.99 11.69 5.86
N GLY A 172 -5.09 10.53 5.19
CA GLY A 172 -5.52 9.26 5.81
C GLY A 172 -6.98 8.90 5.57
N LEU A 173 -7.68 8.45 6.61
CA LEU A 173 -9.03 7.90 6.55
C LEU A 173 -10.05 8.96 7.01
N LEU A 174 -10.96 9.37 6.13
CA LEU A 174 -11.95 10.41 6.39
C LEU A 174 -13.29 9.79 6.79
N VAL A 175 -13.74 10.14 7.98
CA VAL A 175 -15.04 9.76 8.55
C VAL A 175 -15.60 10.95 9.33
N GLY A 176 -16.93 11.10 9.34
CA GLY A 176 -17.61 12.24 9.94
C GLY A 176 -17.86 13.38 8.95
N GLN A 177 -18.08 14.57 9.48
CA GLN A 177 -18.41 15.76 8.70
C GLN A 177 -17.30 16.10 7.71
N ALA A 178 -17.61 16.04 6.41
CA ALA A 178 -16.70 16.45 5.36
C ALA A 178 -16.52 17.97 5.37
N ARG A 179 -15.29 18.41 5.17
CA ARG A 179 -14.91 19.83 5.12
C ARG A 179 -14.17 20.14 3.83
N GLY A 180 -14.33 21.36 3.34
CA GLY A 180 -13.64 21.85 2.15
C GLY A 180 -13.99 23.30 1.83
N PRO A 181 -13.41 23.86 0.75
CA PRO A 181 -13.66 25.24 0.36
C PRO A 181 -15.11 25.46 -0.06
N LEU A 182 -15.79 26.41 0.59
CA LEU A 182 -17.22 26.64 0.37
C LEU A 182 -17.55 27.28 -0.99
N ASN A 183 -16.59 27.98 -1.58
CA ASN A 183 -16.71 28.59 -2.90
C ASN A 183 -16.22 27.68 -4.04
N GLY A 184 -15.84 26.43 -3.74
CA GLY A 184 -15.34 25.49 -4.73
C GLY A 184 -13.91 25.77 -5.21
N THR A 185 -13.16 26.64 -4.53
CA THR A 185 -11.78 27.01 -4.90
C THR A 185 -10.81 26.70 -3.76
N ILE A 186 -9.77 25.90 -4.02
CA ILE A 186 -8.77 25.57 -3.00
C ILE A 186 -8.07 26.84 -2.50
N GLY A 187 -7.92 26.94 -1.18
CA GLY A 187 -7.43 28.13 -0.48
C GLY A 187 -8.51 29.16 -0.11
N GLY A 188 -9.75 28.95 -0.58
CA GLY A 188 -10.91 29.69 -0.09
C GLY A 188 -11.31 29.30 1.35
N THR A 189 -12.34 29.95 1.87
CA THR A 189 -12.86 29.67 3.22
C THR A 189 -13.32 28.21 3.34
N VAL A 190 -12.65 27.45 4.22
CA VAL A 190 -12.99 26.06 4.51
C VAL A 190 -14.15 25.98 5.51
N GLY A 191 -15.20 25.25 5.14
CA GLY A 191 -16.36 25.01 5.99
C GLY A 191 -16.94 23.61 5.84
N ASN A 192 -18.09 23.37 6.46
CA ASN A 192 -18.81 22.10 6.38
C ASN A 192 -19.46 21.96 5.01
N LEU A 193 -19.15 20.87 4.33
CA LEU A 193 -19.74 20.55 3.03
C LEU A 193 -21.12 19.92 3.20
N LYS A 194 -21.92 20.05 2.14
CA LYS A 194 -23.25 19.48 2.04
C LYS A 194 -23.28 18.34 1.04
N ASP A 195 -24.21 17.41 1.22
CA ASP A 195 -24.53 16.36 0.25
C ASP A 195 -25.29 16.96 -0.95
N ARG A 196 -25.65 16.16 -1.97
CA ARG A 196 -26.36 16.67 -3.15
C ARG A 196 -27.79 17.10 -2.86
N SER A 197 -28.37 16.67 -1.73
CA SER A 197 -29.68 17.06 -1.25
C SER A 197 -29.65 18.31 -0.34
N GLY A 198 -28.47 18.86 -0.05
CA GLY A 198 -28.29 20.05 0.78
C GLY A 198 -28.19 19.77 2.29
N ASN A 199 -28.17 18.51 2.71
CA ASN A 199 -27.93 18.12 4.10
C ASN A 199 -26.42 18.14 4.43
N PRO A 200 -26.00 18.10 5.70
CA PRO A 200 -24.60 17.95 6.04
C PRO A 200 -23.99 16.66 5.44
N LEU A 201 -22.87 16.81 4.70
CA LEU A 201 -22.14 15.65 4.16
C LEU A 201 -21.35 14.96 5.26
N ILE A 202 -21.85 13.83 5.76
CA ILE A 202 -21.23 13.07 6.84
C ILE A 202 -20.82 11.69 6.34
N PHE A 203 -19.52 11.48 6.13
CA PHE A 203 -19.00 10.15 5.78
C PHE A 203 -19.23 9.18 6.93
N THR A 204 -19.93 8.09 6.65
CA THR A 204 -20.30 7.11 7.67
C THR A 204 -19.33 5.95 7.71
N ARG A 205 -19.37 5.18 8.80
CA ARG A 205 -18.52 3.99 8.96
C ARG A 205 -19.00 2.80 8.11
N ASN A 206 -20.28 2.78 7.76
CA ASN A 206 -20.90 1.65 7.08
C ASN A 206 -20.73 1.77 5.57
N ALA A 207 -20.21 0.71 4.96
CA ALA A 207 -20.22 0.48 3.52
C ALA A 207 -20.76 -0.93 3.29
N SER A 208 -21.78 -1.07 2.45
CA SER A 208 -22.37 -2.38 2.13
C SER A 208 -22.04 -2.83 0.72
N ILE A 209 -21.91 -4.14 0.47
CA ILE A 209 -21.78 -4.63 -0.92
C ILE A 209 -23.09 -4.58 -1.71
N PHE A 210 -24.23 -4.32 -1.06
CA PHE A 210 -25.54 -4.30 -1.71
C PHE A 210 -25.99 -2.89 -2.08
N PHE A 211 -26.09 -1.99 -1.08
CA PHE A 211 -26.63 -0.65 -1.27
C PHE A 211 -25.85 0.38 -0.46
N ASN A 212 -25.45 1.47 -1.12
CA ASN A 212 -24.74 2.59 -0.50
C ASN A 212 -25.33 3.91 -0.97
N GLY A 213 -25.35 4.90 -0.07
CA GLY A 213 -25.55 6.29 -0.41
C GLY A 213 -24.23 6.99 -0.72
N GLU A 214 -24.30 8.25 -1.14
CA GLU A 214 -23.10 9.03 -1.48
C GLU A 214 -22.19 9.36 -0.29
N ALA A 215 -22.66 9.16 0.93
CA ALA A 215 -21.90 9.35 2.16
C ALA A 215 -21.55 8.03 2.87
N SER A 216 -21.90 6.88 2.29
CA SER A 216 -21.61 5.55 2.86
C SER A 216 -20.14 5.21 2.76
N GLY A 217 -19.51 4.83 3.87
CA GLY A 217 -18.14 4.35 3.94
C GLY A 217 -17.07 5.40 4.25
N ILE A 218 -15.91 4.93 4.67
CA ILE A 218 -14.79 5.77 5.11
C ILE A 218 -13.94 6.12 3.89
N ARG A 219 -13.77 7.41 3.57
CA ARG A 219 -12.98 7.84 2.41
C ARG A 219 -11.49 7.69 2.68
N ILE A 220 -10.69 7.50 1.64
CA ILE A 220 -9.24 7.31 1.75
C ILE A 220 -8.52 8.45 1.02
N ASN A 221 -7.67 9.17 1.74
CA ASN A 221 -6.85 10.28 1.25
C ASN A 221 -5.37 10.03 1.60
N LYS A 222 -4.83 8.90 1.13
CA LYS A 222 -3.43 8.51 1.39
C LYS A 222 -2.45 9.32 0.53
N PHE A 223 -2.74 9.38 -0.76
CA PHE A 223 -1.96 10.16 -1.71
C PHE A 223 -2.60 11.53 -1.83
N VAL A 224 -2.06 12.49 -1.08
CA VAL A 224 -2.64 13.84 -1.05
C VAL A 224 -2.20 14.63 -2.27
N LEU A 225 -3.14 15.41 -2.80
CA LEU A 225 -2.95 16.25 -3.97
C LEU A 225 -2.05 17.44 -3.67
N ASP A 226 -1.35 17.93 -4.69
CA ASP A 226 -0.64 19.20 -4.63
C ASP A 226 -1.63 20.38 -4.59
N PRO A 227 -1.73 21.13 -3.49
CA PRO A 227 -2.66 22.25 -3.38
C PRO A 227 -2.31 23.42 -4.32
N GLY A 228 -1.09 23.50 -4.85
CA GLY A 228 -0.68 24.54 -5.80
C GLY A 228 -1.18 24.30 -7.23
N THR A 229 -1.46 23.05 -7.60
CA THR A 229 -1.79 22.63 -8.98
C THR A 229 -3.12 21.88 -9.05
N ILE A 230 -4.02 22.12 -8.10
CA ILE A 230 -5.31 21.43 -7.99
C ILE A 230 -6.47 22.27 -8.55
N ASN A 231 -6.29 23.60 -8.60
CA ASN A 231 -7.28 24.56 -9.10
C ASN A 231 -7.25 24.71 -10.64
N ASP A 232 -6.21 24.20 -11.31
CA ASP A 232 -6.05 24.24 -12.77
C ASP A 232 -6.84 23.11 -13.49
N GLY A 233 -7.63 22.32 -12.74
CA GLY A 233 -8.36 21.16 -13.24
C GLY A 233 -7.52 19.89 -13.32
N ALA A 234 -6.23 19.95 -12.97
CA ALA A 234 -5.38 18.77 -12.82
C ALA A 234 -5.57 18.14 -11.44
N TRP A 235 -5.42 16.82 -11.38
CA TRP A 235 -5.36 16.08 -10.11
C TRP A 235 -3.94 16.10 -9.53
N GLY A 236 -3.27 17.25 -9.59
CA GLY A 236 -1.99 17.58 -8.93
C GLY A 236 -0.99 16.42 -8.86
N SER A 237 -0.61 15.85 -10.01
CA SER A 237 -0.03 14.50 -10.12
C SER A 237 1.49 14.41 -9.93
N GLN A 238 2.08 15.31 -9.14
CA GLN A 238 3.53 15.30 -8.88
C GLN A 238 3.96 14.21 -7.88
N ASN A 239 3.00 13.55 -7.22
CA ASN A 239 3.29 12.38 -6.41
C ASN A 239 3.93 11.29 -7.28
N GLU A 240 4.96 10.65 -6.76
CA GLU A 240 5.48 9.39 -7.31
C GLU A 240 4.81 8.20 -6.61
N PHE A 241 4.51 7.12 -7.35
CA PHE A 241 3.95 5.92 -6.73
C PHE A 241 5.08 5.00 -6.26
N PRO A 242 5.21 4.69 -4.95
CA PRO A 242 6.23 3.79 -4.46
C PRO A 242 5.83 2.33 -4.73
N PHE A 243 6.56 1.66 -5.62
CA PHE A 243 6.43 0.20 -5.78
C PHE A 243 7.14 -0.54 -4.65
N LEU A 244 8.26 0.00 -4.20
CA LEU A 244 9.12 -0.55 -3.15
C LEU A 244 9.57 0.58 -2.24
N ARG A 245 9.40 0.39 -0.94
CA ARG A 245 9.84 1.36 0.07
C ARG A 245 10.45 0.69 1.28
N PHE A 246 11.27 1.45 2.01
CA PHE A 246 12.10 0.92 3.07
C PHE A 246 11.32 0.32 4.25
N SER A 247 10.18 0.87 4.69
CA SER A 247 9.44 0.21 5.78
C SER A 247 8.92 -1.18 5.39
N ASP A 248 8.62 -1.43 4.11
CA ASP A 248 8.24 -2.78 3.67
C ASP A 248 9.43 -3.75 3.78
N VAL A 249 10.64 -3.31 3.43
CA VAL A 249 11.88 -4.09 3.62
C VAL A 249 12.06 -4.47 5.09
N ARG A 250 11.89 -3.50 5.99
CA ARG A 250 11.99 -3.73 7.44
C ARG A 250 10.92 -4.71 7.95
N LEU A 251 9.68 -4.58 7.47
CA LEU A 251 8.60 -5.51 7.82
C LEU A 251 8.79 -6.90 7.20
N MET A 252 9.46 -7.03 6.05
CA MET A 252 9.84 -8.32 5.47
C MET A 252 10.92 -9.02 6.31
N GLU A 253 11.89 -8.26 6.84
CA GLU A 253 12.90 -8.80 7.75
C GLU A 253 12.27 -9.32 9.06
N ALA A 254 11.40 -8.52 9.69
CA ALA A 254 10.68 -8.94 10.88
C ALA A 254 9.86 -10.22 10.63
N GLU A 255 9.22 -10.33 9.45
CA GLU A 255 8.51 -11.54 9.06
C GLU A 255 9.43 -12.74 8.91
N ALA A 256 10.57 -12.57 8.24
CA ALA A 256 11.52 -13.64 7.98
C ALA A 256 12.08 -14.22 9.29
N VAL A 257 12.38 -13.37 10.27
CA VAL A 257 12.85 -13.80 11.59
C VAL A 257 11.75 -14.56 12.34
N LEU A 258 10.49 -14.08 12.32
CA LEU A 258 9.36 -14.81 12.91
C LEU A 258 9.09 -16.17 12.24
N ARG A 259 9.57 -16.36 11.01
CA ARG A 259 9.48 -17.61 10.25
C ARG A 259 10.73 -18.49 10.35
N GLY A 260 11.63 -18.19 11.30
CA GLY A 260 12.79 -19.03 11.61
C GLY A 260 14.10 -18.62 10.92
N GLY A 261 14.16 -17.43 10.32
CA GLY A 261 15.42 -16.81 9.92
C GLY A 261 16.19 -16.22 11.11
N THR A 262 17.50 -16.03 10.94
CA THR A 262 18.38 -15.46 11.98
C THR A 262 18.79 -14.04 11.59
N SER A 263 18.41 -13.05 12.40
CA SER A 263 18.88 -11.65 12.29
C SER A 263 19.48 -11.18 13.62
N SER A 264 20.33 -10.16 13.57
CA SER A 264 20.80 -9.45 14.76
C SER A 264 19.71 -8.57 15.38
N GLU A 265 18.72 -8.14 14.60
CA GLU A 265 17.59 -7.35 15.08
C GLU A 265 16.39 -8.23 15.39
N THR A 266 15.70 -7.92 16.49
CA THR A 266 14.48 -8.64 16.86
C THR A 266 13.27 -8.08 16.08
N PRO A 267 12.27 -8.91 15.72
CA PRO A 267 11.07 -8.44 15.03
C PRO A 267 10.33 -7.34 15.81
N LEU A 268 10.37 -7.42 17.14
CA LEU A 268 9.71 -6.45 18.01
C LEU A 268 10.39 -5.08 17.94
N ALA A 269 11.72 -5.06 17.92
CA ALA A 269 12.49 -3.82 17.78
C ALA A 269 12.23 -3.17 16.42
N ILE A 270 12.28 -3.94 15.32
CA ILE A 270 12.01 -3.45 13.96
C ILE A 270 10.61 -2.82 13.88
N VAL A 271 9.58 -3.52 14.37
CA VAL A 271 8.20 -3.03 14.31
C VAL A 271 8.01 -1.79 15.21
N ASN A 272 8.59 -1.79 16.42
CA ASN A 272 8.50 -0.65 17.32
C ASN A 272 9.25 0.59 16.81
N ASP A 273 10.33 0.42 16.05
CA ASP A 273 11.03 1.52 15.37
C ASP A 273 10.10 2.24 14.38
N ILE A 274 9.35 1.49 13.56
CA ILE A 274 8.35 2.06 12.63
C ILE A 274 7.23 2.73 13.44
N ARG A 275 6.65 2.02 14.41
CA ARG A 275 5.54 2.50 15.24
C ARG A 275 5.86 3.83 15.95
N SER A 276 7.07 3.98 16.46
CA SER A 276 7.52 5.23 17.09
C SER A 276 7.43 6.44 16.13
N LYS A 277 7.71 6.24 14.84
CA LYS A 277 7.62 7.26 13.77
C LYS A 277 6.21 7.44 13.21
N ARG A 278 5.23 6.65 13.66
CA ARG A 278 3.80 6.78 13.28
C ARG A 278 2.94 7.31 14.43
N ARG A 279 3.53 7.75 15.55
CA ARG A 279 2.82 8.24 16.76
C ARG A 279 1.83 7.20 17.33
N THR A 280 2.22 5.93 17.31
CA THR A 280 1.43 4.80 17.84
C THR A 280 2.22 4.09 18.95
N SER A 281 1.50 3.44 19.87
CA SER A 281 2.09 2.86 21.09
C SER A 281 3.06 1.72 20.77
N ALA A 282 4.12 1.55 21.55
CA ALA A 282 4.99 0.39 21.40
C ALA A 282 4.23 -0.91 21.69
N LEU A 283 4.50 -1.97 20.91
CA LEU A 283 4.04 -3.32 21.19
C LEU A 283 4.90 -3.94 22.30
N THR A 284 4.28 -4.78 23.13
CA THR A 284 4.97 -5.59 24.15
C THR A 284 5.40 -6.95 23.61
N ALA A 285 4.71 -7.46 22.59
CA ALA A 285 5.00 -8.71 21.91
C ALA A 285 4.62 -8.62 20.44
N ILE A 286 5.27 -9.44 19.62
CA ILE A 286 5.04 -9.51 18.17
C ILE A 286 4.82 -10.96 17.77
N THR A 287 3.77 -11.19 17.00
CA THR A 287 3.41 -12.49 16.40
C THR A 287 3.09 -12.27 14.93
N LEU A 288 3.00 -13.35 14.13
CA LEU A 288 2.64 -13.23 12.71
C LEU A 288 1.31 -12.47 12.50
N PRO A 289 0.20 -12.77 13.21
CA PRO A 289 -1.03 -11.98 13.08
C PRO A 289 -0.86 -10.49 13.41
N VAL A 290 -0.09 -10.15 14.45
CA VAL A 290 0.18 -8.76 14.84
C VAL A 290 1.01 -8.06 13.77
N LEU A 291 2.01 -8.75 13.20
CA LEU A 291 2.82 -8.23 12.09
C LEU A 291 1.97 -8.01 10.83
N LEU A 292 1.05 -8.92 10.49
CA LEU A 292 0.14 -8.77 9.35
C LEU A 292 -0.77 -7.55 9.51
N ALA A 293 -1.25 -7.29 10.73
CA ALA A 293 -2.02 -6.09 11.03
C ALA A 293 -1.17 -4.81 10.88
N GLU A 294 0.09 -4.84 11.35
CA GLU A 294 1.01 -3.72 11.16
C GLU A 294 1.32 -3.46 9.69
N ARG A 295 1.56 -4.52 8.90
CA ARG A 295 1.72 -4.43 7.43
C ARG A 295 0.48 -3.82 6.78
N ALA A 296 -0.72 -4.14 7.25
CA ALA A 296 -1.96 -3.54 6.74
C ALA A 296 -1.99 -2.01 6.95
N ARG A 297 -1.70 -1.56 8.18
CA ARG A 297 -1.69 -0.14 8.55
C ARG A 297 -0.57 0.62 7.85
N GLU A 298 0.59 0.01 7.71
CA GLU A 298 1.74 0.65 7.08
C GLU A 298 1.54 0.74 5.55
N LEU A 299 1.06 -0.32 4.89
CA LEU A 299 1.14 -0.51 3.44
C LEU A 299 -0.21 -0.43 2.68
N TYR A 300 -1.30 0.07 3.28
CA TYR A 300 -2.60 0.15 2.60
C TYR A 300 -2.53 1.00 1.33
N LEU A 301 -3.29 0.64 0.28
CA LEU A 301 -3.25 1.26 -1.05
C LEU A 301 -1.87 1.25 -1.76
N GLU A 302 -0.95 0.35 -1.38
CA GLU A 302 0.35 0.17 -2.07
C GLU A 302 0.43 -1.15 -2.86
N GLY A 303 -0.68 -1.91 -2.97
CA GLY A 303 -0.74 -3.12 -3.78
C GLY A 303 -0.18 -4.39 -3.14
N HIS A 304 0.06 -4.41 -1.82
CA HIS A 304 0.66 -5.56 -1.12
C HIS A 304 -0.34 -6.47 -0.38
N ARG A 305 -1.51 -5.93 0.00
CA ARG A 305 -2.42 -6.57 0.97
C ARG A 305 -2.84 -7.99 0.57
N ARG A 306 -3.20 -8.22 -0.69
CA ARG A 306 -3.61 -9.54 -1.19
C ARG A 306 -2.49 -10.57 -1.02
N THR A 307 -1.29 -10.26 -1.53
CA THR A 307 -0.14 -11.17 -1.48
C THR A 307 0.25 -11.49 -0.04
N ASP A 308 0.19 -10.50 0.85
CA ASP A 308 0.42 -10.71 2.28
C ASP A 308 -0.66 -11.62 2.90
N MET A 309 -1.94 -11.35 2.68
CA MET A 309 -3.01 -12.20 3.22
C MET A 309 -2.93 -13.64 2.70
N VAL A 310 -2.55 -13.85 1.44
CA VAL A 310 -2.32 -15.19 0.89
C VAL A 310 -1.15 -15.85 1.61
N ARG A 311 0.01 -15.19 1.73
CA ARG A 311 1.19 -15.74 2.42
C ARG A 311 0.93 -16.10 3.89
N PHE A 312 0.02 -15.38 4.54
CA PHE A 312 -0.39 -15.64 5.92
C PHE A 312 -1.55 -16.65 6.03
N GLY A 313 -2.11 -17.11 4.92
CA GLY A 313 -3.18 -18.12 4.90
C GLY A 313 -4.57 -17.60 5.29
N VAL A 314 -4.77 -16.27 5.31
CA VAL A 314 -6.00 -15.63 5.80
C VAL A 314 -6.80 -14.91 4.71
N PHE A 315 -6.35 -14.96 3.44
CA PHE A 315 -7.02 -14.28 2.32
C PHE A 315 -8.49 -14.68 2.17
N ASN A 316 -8.80 -15.96 2.38
CA ASN A 316 -10.14 -16.48 2.23
C ASN A 316 -11.03 -16.27 3.46
N ASP A 317 -10.46 -15.92 4.61
CA ASP A 317 -11.22 -15.82 5.86
C ASP A 317 -12.33 -14.77 5.76
N PRO A 318 -13.41 -14.89 6.54
CA PRO A 318 -14.45 -13.88 6.58
C PRO A 318 -13.90 -12.47 6.83
N VAL A 319 -14.50 -11.48 6.18
CA VAL A 319 -14.23 -10.05 6.37
C VAL A 319 -15.54 -9.29 6.47
N GLN A 320 -15.51 -8.02 6.85
CA GLN A 320 -16.70 -7.18 6.77
C GLN A 320 -17.30 -7.24 5.34
N GLU A 321 -18.63 -7.37 5.24
CA GLU A 321 -19.38 -7.63 4.00
C GLU A 321 -19.15 -8.99 3.32
N ARG A 322 -18.37 -9.90 3.90
CA ARG A 322 -18.23 -11.29 3.45
C ARG A 322 -18.10 -12.23 4.65
N ALA A 323 -19.24 -12.60 5.22
CA ALA A 323 -19.31 -13.46 6.40
C ALA A 323 -18.87 -14.92 6.15
N VAL A 324 -18.92 -15.37 4.90
CA VAL A 324 -18.56 -16.76 4.53
C VAL A 324 -17.11 -16.82 4.03
N LYS A 325 -16.35 -17.77 4.57
CA LYS A 325 -15.02 -18.10 4.08
C LYS A 325 -15.11 -18.50 2.61
N SER A 326 -14.31 -17.88 1.76
CA SER A 326 -14.33 -18.19 0.33
C SER A 326 -13.51 -19.45 0.04
N ASP A 327 -13.76 -20.09 -1.10
CA ASP A 327 -13.07 -21.31 -1.47
C ASP A 327 -11.55 -21.09 -1.60
N ALA A 328 -10.78 -22.05 -1.11
CA ALA A 328 -9.31 -21.99 -1.05
C ALA A 328 -8.66 -21.67 -2.40
N TYR A 329 -9.21 -22.18 -3.51
CA TYR A 329 -8.64 -21.98 -4.84
C TYR A 329 -8.68 -20.51 -5.31
N LYS A 330 -9.50 -19.65 -4.70
CA LYS A 330 -9.62 -18.22 -5.03
C LYS A 330 -8.40 -17.38 -4.63
N VAL A 331 -7.38 -17.98 -3.99
CA VAL A 331 -6.06 -17.36 -3.80
C VAL A 331 -5.27 -17.22 -5.11
N VAL A 332 -5.68 -17.90 -6.18
CA VAL A 332 -5.14 -17.76 -7.54
C VAL A 332 -6.27 -17.33 -8.47
N TYR A 333 -6.03 -16.38 -9.36
CA TYR A 333 -7.05 -15.96 -10.32
C TYR A 333 -7.25 -17.02 -11.42
N SER A 334 -8.46 -17.11 -11.98
CA SER A 334 -8.71 -17.90 -13.19
C SER A 334 -7.87 -17.37 -14.35
N ILE A 335 -7.38 -18.29 -15.19
CA ILE A 335 -6.84 -17.90 -16.50
C ILE A 335 -8.01 -17.45 -17.37
N PRO A 336 -7.93 -16.28 -18.04
CA PRO A 336 -8.98 -15.81 -18.93
C PRO A 336 -9.33 -16.83 -20.01
N THR A 337 -10.63 -17.04 -20.26
CA THR A 337 -11.13 -18.03 -21.24
C THR A 337 -10.55 -17.81 -22.64
N GLU A 338 -10.39 -16.56 -23.05
CA GLU A 338 -9.78 -16.20 -24.35
C GLU A 338 -8.32 -16.68 -24.46
N SER A 339 -7.55 -16.60 -23.36
CA SER A 339 -6.17 -17.09 -23.33
C SER A 339 -6.12 -18.63 -23.42
N LEU A 340 -7.03 -19.33 -22.76
CA LEU A 340 -7.14 -20.80 -22.84
C LEU A 340 -7.53 -21.26 -24.25
N ALA A 341 -8.45 -20.55 -24.90
CA ALA A 341 -8.89 -20.87 -26.26
C ALA A 341 -7.78 -20.65 -27.30
N SER A 342 -6.96 -19.61 -27.12
CA SER A 342 -5.89 -19.24 -28.06
C SER A 342 -4.57 -20.00 -27.85
N ASN A 343 -4.33 -20.59 -26.68
CA ASN A 343 -3.09 -21.29 -26.38
C ASN A 343 -3.33 -22.67 -25.72
N PRO A 344 -3.20 -23.77 -26.48
CA PRO A 344 -3.46 -25.12 -25.96
C PRO A 344 -2.47 -25.58 -24.87
N ASN A 345 -1.33 -24.89 -24.71
CA ASN A 345 -0.36 -25.17 -23.65
C ASN A 345 -0.82 -24.64 -22.29
N LEU A 346 -1.76 -23.70 -22.24
CA LEU A 346 -2.33 -23.21 -20.99
C LEU A 346 -3.34 -24.21 -20.45
N LYS A 347 -3.31 -24.42 -19.14
CA LYS A 347 -4.26 -25.25 -18.38
C LYS A 347 -4.87 -24.39 -17.29
N GLN A 348 -6.18 -24.50 -17.10
CA GLN A 348 -6.89 -23.73 -16.09
C GLN A 348 -6.33 -24.02 -14.68
N ASN A 349 -6.36 -23.01 -13.82
CA ASN A 349 -6.01 -23.15 -12.41
C ASN A 349 -7.06 -24.02 -11.71
N PHE A 350 -6.62 -24.82 -10.73
CA PHE A 350 -7.50 -25.72 -9.98
C PHE A 350 -8.74 -24.98 -9.42
N GLY A 351 -9.91 -25.59 -9.54
CA GLY A 351 -11.18 -25.08 -9.01
C GLY A 351 -11.98 -24.15 -9.92
N TYR A 352 -11.44 -23.74 -11.07
CA TYR A 352 -12.12 -22.91 -12.08
C TYR A 352 -12.57 -23.68 -13.31
#